data_AF-A0A523XJ15-F1
#
_entry.id   AF-A0A523XJ15-F1
#
_cell.length_a   1.000
_cell.length_b   1.000
_cell.length_c   1.000
_cell.angle_alpha   90.00
_cell.angle_beta   90.00
_cell.angle_gamma   90.00
#
_symmetry.space_group_name_H-M   'P 1'
#
loop_
_entity.id
_entity.type
_entity.pdbx_description
1 polymer ?
#
loop_
_entity_poly.entity_id
_entity_poly.type
_entity_poly.pdbx_seq_one_letter_code
_entity_poly.pdbx_strand_id
1 'polypeptide(L)'
;MNKKHILYILLSICIALGAFLLIKYKLDFQKRIIRNEILTTKRAVENKNINGTVRYLSTDFTYGGFDKETIKQELISFFEEFEKIKIKISKIKIKIEKDKAMVNFKLVVLVTYQGMTGPVIGKLTNPARVECIFIKNEEWLLEKITIYEAEQIVAVGFSLRKIIRTFYLHYET
;
A
#
# COMPACT_ATOMS: atom_id res chain seq x y z
N MET A 1 -9.73 -52.24 -20.76
CA MET A 1 -9.25 -51.32 -19.69
C MET A 1 -9.95 -51.71 -18.38
N ASN A 2 -9.20 -52.09 -17.34
CA ASN A 2 -9.77 -52.63 -16.10
C ASN A 2 -10.50 -51.54 -15.32
N LYS A 3 -11.71 -51.82 -14.79
CA LYS A 3 -12.50 -50.85 -14.00
C LYS A 3 -11.69 -50.21 -12.85
N LYS A 4 -10.76 -50.97 -12.26
CA LYS A 4 -9.82 -50.51 -11.24
C LYS A 4 -8.87 -49.42 -11.75
N HIS A 5 -8.34 -49.53 -12.97
CA HIS A 5 -7.47 -48.51 -13.56
C HIS A 5 -8.21 -47.20 -13.82
N ILE A 6 -9.47 -47.25 -14.27
CA ILE A 6 -10.29 -46.06 -14.47
C ILE A 6 -10.53 -45.35 -13.12
N LEU A 7 -10.81 -46.13 -12.07
CA LEU A 7 -10.98 -45.59 -10.72
C LEU A 7 -9.71 -44.91 -10.20
N TYR A 8 -8.53 -45.51 -10.40
CA TYR A 8 -7.26 -44.89 -9.99
C TYR A 8 -6.95 -43.59 -10.73
N ILE A 9 -7.24 -43.55 -12.04
CA ILE A 9 -7.06 -42.33 -12.84
C ILE A 9 -7.99 -41.22 -12.32
N LEU A 10 -9.28 -41.51 -12.10
CA LEU A 10 -10.23 -40.53 -11.56
C LEU A 10 -9.82 -40.04 -10.16
N LEU A 11 -9.37 -40.94 -9.29
CA LEU A 11 -8.90 -40.59 -7.96
C LEU A 11 -7.67 -39.65 -8.02
N SER A 12 -6.72 -39.93 -8.91
CA SER A 12 -5.53 -39.08 -9.07
C SER A 12 -5.89 -37.66 -9.52
N ILE A 13 -6.87 -37.51 -10.43
CA ILE A 13 -7.38 -36.22 -10.90
C ILE A 13 -8.07 -35.47 -9.74
N CYS A 14 -8.91 -36.16 -8.96
CA CYS A 14 -9.57 -35.54 -7.81
C CYS A 14 -8.56 -35.03 -6.76
N ILE A 15 -7.50 -35.80 -6.48
CA ILE A 15 -6.44 -35.37 -5.55
C ILE A 15 -5.69 -34.15 -6.10
N ALA A 16 -5.32 -34.17 -7.38
CA ALA A 16 -4.63 -33.05 -8.03
C ALA A 16 -5.49 -31.76 -8.02
N LEU A 17 -6.78 -31.88 -8.34
CA LEU A 17 -7.73 -30.76 -8.28
C LEU A 17 -7.92 -30.25 -6.85
N GLY A 18 -8.06 -31.14 -5.88
CA GLY A 18 -8.17 -30.79 -4.47
C GLY A 18 -6.94 -30.01 -3.98
N ALA A 19 -5.74 -30.50 -4.26
CA ALA A 19 -4.48 -29.84 -3.93
C ALA A 19 -4.38 -28.45 -4.60
N PHE A 20 -4.75 -28.34 -5.87
CA PHE A 20 -4.75 -27.08 -6.61
C PHE A 20 -5.70 -26.05 -5.98
N LEU A 21 -6.92 -26.45 -5.63
CA LEU A 21 -7.90 -25.57 -4.99
C LEU A 21 -7.44 -25.10 -3.61
N LEU A 22 -6.82 -25.97 -2.81
CA LEU A 22 -6.28 -25.60 -1.50
C LEU A 22 -5.15 -24.57 -1.61
N ILE A 23 -4.23 -24.75 -2.57
CA ILE A 23 -3.14 -23.80 -2.82
C ILE A 23 -3.72 -22.44 -3.24
N LYS A 24 -4.68 -22.43 -4.17
CA LYS A 24 -5.34 -21.21 -4.64
C LYS A 24 -6.05 -20.48 -3.49
N TYR A 25 -6.80 -21.22 -2.67
CA TYR A 25 -7.50 -20.66 -1.51
C TYR A 25 -6.53 -20.03 -0.51
N LYS A 26 -5.42 -20.71 -0.20
CA LYS A 26 -4.38 -20.17 0.70
C LYS A 26 -3.78 -18.87 0.15
N LEU A 27 -3.46 -18.82 -1.14
CA LEU A 27 -2.93 -17.61 -1.77
C LEU A 27 -3.93 -16.44 -1.74
N ASP A 28 -5.20 -16.70 -2.05
CA ASP A 28 -6.24 -15.67 -2.05
C ASP A 28 -6.54 -15.17 -0.63
N PHE A 29 -6.42 -16.02 0.39
CA PHE A 29 -6.48 -15.61 1.78
C PHE A 29 -5.34 -14.65 2.16
N GLN A 30 -4.08 -14.97 1.81
CA GLN A 30 -2.94 -14.09 2.09
C GLN A 30 -3.08 -12.73 1.36
N LYS A 31 -3.55 -12.72 0.10
CA LYS A 31 -3.83 -11.46 -0.62
C LYS A 31 -4.90 -10.61 0.07
N ARG A 32 -5.91 -11.23 0.69
CA ARG A 32 -6.94 -10.51 1.47
C ARG A 32 -6.36 -9.87 2.72
N ILE A 33 -5.46 -10.56 3.43
CA ILE A 33 -4.76 -10.00 4.60
C ILE A 33 -3.99 -8.74 4.21
N ILE A 34 -3.08 -8.82 3.23
CA ILE A 34 -2.27 -7.68 2.78
C ILE A 34 -3.17 -6.52 2.31
N ARG A 35 -4.25 -6.82 1.59
CA ARG A 35 -5.22 -5.79 1.18
C ARG A 35 -5.85 -5.10 2.39
N ASN A 36 -6.22 -5.86 3.41
CA ASN A 36 -6.82 -5.31 4.63
C ASN A 36 -5.81 -4.47 5.42
N GLU A 37 -4.54 -4.85 5.47
CA GLU A 37 -3.47 -4.06 6.11
C GLU A 37 -3.28 -2.71 5.41
N ILE A 38 -3.24 -2.70 4.07
CA ILE A 38 -3.17 -1.46 3.28
C ILE A 38 -4.37 -0.56 3.57
N LEU A 39 -5.59 -1.11 3.60
CA LEU A 39 -6.80 -0.34 3.87
C LEU A 39 -6.89 0.12 5.34
N THR A 40 -6.34 -0.64 6.28
CA THR A 40 -6.28 -0.27 7.69
C THR A 40 -5.28 0.87 7.88
N THR A 41 -4.10 0.77 7.26
CA THR A 41 -3.09 1.84 7.23
C THR A 41 -3.66 3.10 6.60
N LYS A 42 -4.38 2.98 5.49
CA LYS A 42 -5.10 4.10 4.86
C LYS A 42 -6.01 4.82 5.87
N ARG A 43 -6.87 4.07 6.56
CA ARG A 43 -7.79 4.65 7.56
C ARG A 43 -7.03 5.27 8.73
N ALA A 44 -5.93 4.66 9.17
CA ALA A 44 -5.10 5.22 10.22
C ALA A 44 -4.54 6.59 9.82
N VAL A 45 -4.06 6.73 8.58
CA VAL A 45 -3.59 8.02 8.05
C VAL A 45 -4.72 9.04 7.92
N GLU A 46 -5.87 8.65 7.37
CA GLU A 46 -7.05 9.55 7.27
C GLU A 46 -7.53 10.03 8.64
N ASN A 47 -7.39 9.20 9.68
CA ASN A 47 -7.75 9.52 11.06
C ASN A 47 -6.59 10.11 11.89
N LYS A 48 -5.46 10.44 11.27
CA LYS A 48 -4.25 10.96 11.94
C LYS A 48 -3.73 10.06 13.09
N ASN A 49 -3.96 8.76 13.01
CA ASN A 49 -3.48 7.79 13.99
C ASN A 49 -2.05 7.32 13.63
N ILE A 50 -1.05 7.92 14.27
CA ILE A 50 0.37 7.61 14.08
C ILE A 50 0.66 6.13 14.33
N ASN A 51 0.25 5.62 15.49
CA ASN A 51 0.51 4.23 15.87
C ASN A 51 -0.11 3.24 14.87
N GLY A 52 -1.33 3.51 14.41
CA GLY A 52 -1.99 2.71 13.38
C GLY A 52 -1.31 2.77 12.02
N THR A 53 -0.64 3.88 11.70
CA THR A 53 0.07 4.08 10.43
C THR A 53 1.39 3.32 10.40
N VAL A 54 2.16 3.38 11.48
CA VAL A 54 3.51 2.78 11.53
C VAL A 54 3.53 1.32 12.00
N ARG A 55 2.39 0.79 12.48
CA ARG A 55 2.27 -0.59 13.00
C ARG A 55 2.74 -1.64 12.00
N TYR A 56 2.38 -1.50 10.73
CA TYR A 56 2.70 -2.47 9.69
C TYR A 56 4.06 -2.21 9.03
N LEU A 57 4.85 -1.26 9.52
CA LEU A 57 6.23 -1.07 9.04
C LEU A 57 7.15 -2.08 9.71
N SER A 58 7.91 -2.82 8.90
CA SER A 58 8.98 -3.69 9.40
C SER A 58 10.05 -2.89 10.14
N THR A 59 10.83 -3.57 10.99
CA THR A 59 11.96 -2.95 11.69
C THR A 59 13.00 -2.41 10.71
N ASP A 60 13.22 -3.12 9.60
CA ASP A 60 14.17 -2.76 8.54
C ASP A 60 13.54 -1.88 7.44
N PHE A 61 12.39 -1.25 7.74
CA PHE A 61 11.68 -0.44 6.76
C PHE A 61 12.53 0.74 6.28
N THR A 62 12.54 0.96 4.96
CA THR A 62 13.18 2.14 4.36
C THR A 62 12.34 2.78 3.26
N TYR A 63 12.29 4.12 3.28
CA TYR A 63 11.70 4.93 2.22
C TYR A 63 12.60 6.11 1.90
N GLY A 64 13.20 6.16 0.70
CA GLY A 64 14.03 7.30 0.30
C GLY A 64 15.20 7.62 1.24
N GLY A 65 15.71 6.62 1.97
CA GLY A 65 16.74 6.79 3.00
C GLY A 65 16.21 7.04 4.41
N PHE A 66 14.90 7.24 4.58
CA PHE A 66 14.26 7.38 5.89
C PHE A 66 13.94 6.02 6.51
N ASP A 67 14.27 5.89 7.80
CA ASP A 67 13.88 4.76 8.63
C ASP A 67 12.49 4.95 9.26
N LYS A 68 12.05 3.94 10.01
CA LYS A 68 10.74 3.93 10.66
C LYS A 68 10.52 5.10 11.63
N GLU A 69 11.51 5.46 12.43
CA GLU A 69 11.39 6.55 13.41
C GLU A 69 11.36 7.90 12.73
N THR A 70 12.17 8.11 11.69
CA THR A 70 12.14 9.37 10.94
C THR A 70 10.79 9.55 10.24
N ILE A 71 10.26 8.51 9.61
CA ILE A 71 8.91 8.56 9.01
C ILE A 71 7.83 8.86 10.05
N LYS A 72 7.96 8.32 11.26
CA LYS A 72 7.03 8.61 12.35
C LYS A 72 7.05 10.09 12.71
N GLN A 73 8.22 10.73 12.79
CA GLN A 73 8.33 12.17 13.05
C GLN A 73 7.74 13.01 11.91
N GLU A 74 8.06 12.69 10.66
CA GLU A 74 7.49 13.36 9.49
C GLU A 74 5.96 13.26 9.44
N LEU A 75 5.40 12.10 9.81
CA LEU A 75 3.96 11.90 9.90
C LEU A 75 3.31 12.72 11.01
N ILE A 76 3.99 12.92 12.16
CA ILE A 76 3.48 13.78 13.25
C ILE A 76 3.34 15.20 12.73
N SER A 77 4.40 15.77 12.16
CA SER A 77 4.38 17.12 11.61
C SER A 77 3.32 17.26 10.50
N PHE A 78 3.22 16.28 9.61
CA PHE A 78 2.19 16.24 8.56
C PHE A 78 0.76 16.22 9.14
N PHE A 79 0.50 15.45 10.21
CA PHE A 79 -0.82 15.36 10.82
C PHE A 79 -1.23 16.61 11.61
N GLU A 80 -0.26 17.33 12.18
CA GLU A 80 -0.50 18.60 12.86
C GLU A 80 -0.85 19.72 11.87
N GLU A 81 -0.21 19.73 10.69
CA GLU A 81 -0.37 20.80 9.71
C GLU A 81 -1.72 20.75 8.97
N PHE A 82 -2.16 19.57 8.53
CA PHE A 82 -3.33 19.44 7.66
C PHE A 82 -4.61 19.17 8.44
N GLU A 83 -5.66 19.97 8.27
CA GLU A 83 -6.96 19.79 8.94
C GLU A 83 -7.58 18.42 8.66
N LYS A 84 -7.57 18.01 7.38
CA LYS A 84 -8.17 16.76 6.90
C LYS A 84 -7.24 16.09 5.90
N ILE A 85 -7.22 14.77 5.93
CA ILE A 85 -6.46 13.93 4.98
C ILE A 85 -7.43 12.93 4.38
N LYS A 86 -7.42 12.79 3.05
CA LYS A 86 -8.25 11.84 2.31
C LYS A 86 -7.42 11.08 1.31
N ILE A 87 -7.49 9.76 1.35
CA ILE A 87 -6.68 8.87 0.53
C ILE A 87 -7.58 8.07 -0.42
N LYS A 88 -7.27 8.11 -1.71
CA LYS A 88 -7.89 7.25 -2.72
C LYS A 88 -6.87 6.22 -3.19
N ILE A 89 -7.20 4.95 -2.99
CA ILE A 89 -6.44 3.81 -3.50
C ILE A 89 -7.28 3.10 -4.55
N SER A 90 -6.70 2.76 -5.69
CA SER A 90 -7.37 1.99 -6.73
C SER A 90 -6.42 0.99 -7.40
N LYS A 91 -6.98 0.01 -8.10
CA LYS A 91 -6.25 -0.99 -8.91
C LYS A 91 -5.17 -1.76 -8.12
N ILE A 92 -5.47 -2.17 -6.89
CA ILE A 92 -4.54 -2.97 -6.06
C ILE A 92 -4.31 -4.34 -6.69
N LYS A 93 -3.06 -4.58 -7.13
CA LYS A 93 -2.54 -5.86 -7.63
C LYS A 93 -1.55 -6.41 -6.60
N ILE A 94 -1.70 -7.68 -6.23
CA ILE A 94 -0.85 -8.34 -5.23
C ILE A 94 -0.29 -9.61 -5.84
N LYS A 95 1.04 -9.73 -5.85
CA LYS A 95 1.78 -10.94 -6.21
C LYS A 95 2.49 -11.45 -4.97
N ILE A 96 2.32 -12.72 -4.64
CA ILE A 96 2.94 -13.34 -3.46
C ILE A 96 3.87 -14.44 -3.94
N GLU A 97 5.11 -14.40 -3.46
CA GLU A 97 6.16 -15.37 -3.73
C GLU A 97 6.78 -15.80 -2.40
N LYS A 98 6.36 -16.97 -1.90
CA LYS A 98 6.75 -17.48 -0.57
C LYS A 98 6.46 -16.45 0.53
N ASP A 99 7.51 -15.89 1.13
CA ASP A 99 7.48 -14.98 2.27
C ASP A 99 7.66 -13.52 1.85
N LYS A 100 7.58 -13.23 0.54
CA LYS A 100 7.57 -11.88 -0.01
C LYS A 100 6.31 -11.61 -0.80
N ALA A 101 5.80 -10.40 -0.74
CA ALA A 101 4.70 -9.95 -1.56
C ALA A 101 4.99 -8.59 -2.20
N MET A 102 4.72 -8.49 -3.49
CA MET A 102 4.80 -7.25 -4.24
C MET A 102 3.38 -6.72 -4.46
N VAL A 103 3.15 -5.48 -4.06
CA VAL A 103 1.84 -4.82 -4.18
C VAL A 103 1.98 -3.56 -5.02
N ASN A 104 1.18 -3.47 -6.08
CA ASN A 104 1.14 -2.31 -6.95
C ASN A 104 -0.26 -1.70 -6.93
N PHE A 105 -0.36 -0.39 -6.75
CA PHE A 105 -1.65 0.31 -6.77
C PHE A 105 -1.51 1.75 -7.25
N LYS A 106 -2.66 2.41 -7.45
CA LYS A 106 -2.77 3.82 -7.77
C LYS A 106 -3.19 4.61 -6.54
N LEU A 107 -2.49 5.69 -6.23
CA LEU A 107 -2.65 6.52 -5.04
C LEU A 107 -2.98 7.97 -5.41
N VAL A 108 -3.95 8.55 -4.70
CA VAL A 108 -4.14 9.99 -4.60
C VAL A 108 -4.27 10.36 -3.12
N VAL A 109 -3.50 11.33 -2.66
CA VAL A 109 -3.63 11.90 -1.31
C VAL A 109 -4.08 13.34 -1.45
N LEU A 110 -5.23 13.65 -0.87
CA LEU A 110 -5.78 15.00 -0.78
C LEU A 110 -5.65 15.47 0.67
N VAL A 111 -5.25 16.70 0.87
CA VAL A 111 -5.20 17.33 2.19
C VAL A 111 -5.97 18.63 2.19
N THR A 112 -6.47 19.03 3.36
CA THR A 112 -7.10 20.33 3.59
C THR A 112 -6.20 21.18 4.47
N TYR A 113 -5.88 22.39 4.05
CA TYR A 113 -5.10 23.39 4.79
C TYR A 113 -5.78 24.75 4.68
N GLN A 114 -6.08 25.38 5.81
CA GLN A 114 -6.77 26.68 5.87
C GLN A 114 -8.07 26.70 5.04
N GLY A 115 -8.87 25.63 5.15
CA GLY A 115 -10.10 25.44 4.39
C GLY A 115 -9.94 25.08 2.90
N MET A 116 -8.74 25.13 2.32
CA MET A 116 -8.49 24.77 0.92
C MET A 116 -8.10 23.30 0.80
N THR A 117 -8.64 22.57 -0.19
CA THR A 117 -8.36 21.14 -0.38
C THR A 117 -7.66 20.88 -1.70
N GLY A 118 -6.50 20.21 -1.65
CA GLY A 118 -5.68 19.96 -2.83
C GLY A 118 -4.91 18.64 -2.77
N PRO A 119 -4.47 18.11 -3.93
CA PRO A 119 -3.65 16.93 -3.99
C PRO A 119 -2.20 17.20 -3.56
N VAL A 120 -1.64 16.32 -2.73
CA VAL A 120 -0.21 16.32 -2.35
C VAL A 120 0.56 15.14 -2.93
N ILE A 121 -0.13 14.06 -3.28
CA ILE A 121 0.45 12.91 -3.97
C ILE A 121 -0.53 12.48 -5.05
N GLY A 122 -0.07 12.49 -6.31
CA GLY A 122 -0.88 12.15 -7.48
C GLY A 122 -2.06 13.10 -7.74
N LYS A 123 -2.60 13.07 -8.96
CA LYS A 123 -3.80 13.85 -9.35
C LYS A 123 -5.01 12.92 -9.46
N LEU A 124 -6.24 13.46 -9.35
CA LEU A 124 -7.46 12.67 -9.55
C LEU A 124 -7.53 12.03 -10.95
N THR A 125 -7.08 12.76 -11.97
CA THR A 125 -7.00 12.30 -13.36
C THR A 125 -5.77 11.44 -13.63
N ASN A 126 -4.66 11.69 -12.91
CA ASN A 126 -3.41 10.94 -13.03
C ASN A 126 -2.86 10.52 -11.65
N PRO A 127 -3.40 9.44 -11.05
CA PRO A 127 -2.95 8.96 -9.76
C PRO A 127 -1.50 8.49 -9.79
N ALA A 128 -0.77 8.72 -8.70
CA ALA A 128 0.59 8.21 -8.53
C ALA A 128 0.59 6.67 -8.53
N ARG A 129 1.62 6.06 -9.12
CA ARG A 129 1.82 4.61 -9.03
C ARG A 129 2.64 4.32 -7.78
N VAL A 130 2.16 3.39 -6.96
CA VAL A 130 2.87 2.95 -5.76
C VAL A 130 3.22 1.49 -5.89
N GLU A 131 4.44 1.15 -5.52
CA GLU A 131 4.93 -0.21 -5.39
C GLU A 131 5.40 -0.43 -3.97
N CYS A 132 4.91 -1.49 -3.35
CA CYS A 132 5.25 -1.89 -2.00
C CYS A 132 5.83 -3.31 -2.00
N ILE A 133 6.83 -3.53 -1.17
CA ILE A 133 7.38 -4.85 -0.86
C ILE A 133 6.99 -5.16 0.57
N PHE A 134 6.28 -6.26 0.76
CA PHE A 134 5.95 -6.82 2.06
C PHE A 134 6.78 -8.09 2.29
N ILE A 135 7.20 -8.27 3.53
CA ILE A 135 7.86 -9.48 4.03
C ILE A 135 6.97 -10.15 5.06
N LYS A 136 7.01 -11.47 5.14
CA LYS A 136 6.26 -12.24 6.13
C LYS A 136 7.15 -12.55 7.32
N ASN A 137 6.82 -11.97 8.48
CA ASN A 137 7.45 -12.26 9.76
C ASN A 137 6.36 -12.32 10.83
N GLU A 138 5.78 -13.50 11.04
CA GLU A 138 4.50 -13.75 11.76
C GLU A 138 3.27 -13.11 11.09
N GLU A 139 3.33 -11.81 10.84
CA GLU A 139 2.39 -11.00 10.06
C GLU A 139 3.06 -10.49 8.76
N TRP A 140 2.28 -9.88 7.87
CA TRP A 140 2.85 -9.20 6.71
C TRP A 140 3.26 -7.79 7.11
N LEU A 141 4.52 -7.45 6.87
CA LEU A 141 5.09 -6.15 7.22
C LEU A 141 5.64 -5.47 5.97
N LEU A 142 5.41 -4.17 5.85
CA LEU A 142 5.95 -3.34 4.79
C LEU A 142 7.46 -3.16 5.01
N GLU A 143 8.25 -3.62 4.06
CA GLU A 143 9.72 -3.47 4.02
C GLU A 143 10.13 -2.25 3.22
N LYS A 144 9.46 -2.03 2.09
CA LYS A 144 9.81 -0.94 1.18
C LYS A 144 8.58 -0.40 0.50
N ILE A 145 8.57 0.91 0.27
CA ILE A 145 7.59 1.59 -0.57
C ILE A 145 8.32 2.48 -1.59
N THR A 146 7.81 2.53 -2.81
CA THR A 146 8.30 3.40 -3.87
C THR A 146 7.08 4.08 -4.51
N ILE A 147 7.13 5.41 -4.62
CA ILE A 147 6.08 6.21 -5.25
C ILE A 147 6.64 6.78 -6.55
N TYR A 148 5.98 6.49 -7.66
CA TYR A 148 6.32 6.99 -8.98
C TYR A 148 5.29 8.06 -9.37
N GLU A 149 5.74 9.31 -9.42
CA GLU A 149 4.93 10.43 -9.92
C GLU A 149 5.18 10.65 -11.41
N ALA A 150 4.12 10.93 -12.17
CA ALA A 150 4.19 11.13 -13.61
C ALA A 150 4.68 12.53 -14.01
N GLU A 151 4.68 13.49 -13.09
CA GLU A 151 5.26 14.83 -13.25
C GLU A 151 5.80 15.27 -11.90
N GLN A 152 7.01 15.83 -11.89
CA GLN A 152 7.80 16.14 -10.72
C GLN A 152 7.04 16.94 -9.63
N ILE A 153 6.67 16.28 -8.54
CA ILE A 153 6.89 16.86 -7.21
C ILE A 153 7.81 15.90 -6.49
N VAL A 154 9.11 16.24 -6.51
CA VAL A 154 10.13 15.58 -5.68
C VAL A 154 9.67 15.61 -4.23
N ALA A 155 9.02 14.53 -3.80
CA ALA A 155 8.77 14.15 -2.41
C ALA A 155 9.91 13.21 -1.95
N VAL A 156 11.14 13.62 -2.24
CA VAL A 156 12.33 13.10 -1.57
C VAL A 156 12.64 14.14 -0.51
N GLY A 157 12.12 13.90 0.69
CA GLY A 157 12.07 14.87 1.79
C GLY A 157 10.77 15.67 1.76
N PHE A 158 9.93 15.49 2.78
CA PHE A 158 8.75 16.30 3.06
C PHE A 158 9.16 17.75 3.37
N SER A 159 9.67 18.50 2.38
CA SER A 159 9.85 19.93 2.56
C SER A 159 8.47 20.58 2.47
N LEU A 160 7.84 20.77 3.64
CA LEU A 160 6.54 21.41 3.86
C LEU A 160 6.40 22.72 3.05
N ARG A 161 7.49 23.49 2.92
CA ARG A 161 7.55 24.71 2.10
C ARG A 161 7.16 24.50 0.63
N LYS A 162 7.47 23.34 0.05
CA LYS A 162 7.19 23.02 -1.36
C LYS A 162 5.73 22.59 -1.56
N ILE A 163 5.15 21.90 -0.59
CA ILE A 163 3.72 21.56 -0.57
C ILE A 163 2.88 22.84 -0.46
N ILE A 164 3.19 23.70 0.52
CA ILE A 164 2.52 24.99 0.70
C ILE A 164 2.63 25.86 -0.56
N ARG A 165 3.83 25.97 -1.16
CA ARG A 165 4.02 26.73 -2.41
C ARG A 165 3.20 26.17 -3.58
N THR A 166 3.00 24.86 -3.65
CA THR A 166 2.16 24.22 -4.68
C THR A 166 0.68 24.54 -4.47
N PHE A 167 0.24 24.60 -3.21
CA PHE A 167 -1.11 25.07 -2.88
C PHE A 167 -1.32 26.52 -3.32
N TYR A 168 -0.40 27.44 -3.04
CA TYR A 168 -0.55 28.83 -3.47
C TYR A 168 -0.52 28.98 -5.01
N LEU A 169 0.37 28.28 -5.71
CA LEU A 169 0.50 28.40 -7.17
C LEU A 169 -0.69 27.82 -7.96
N HIS A 170 -1.44 26.88 -7.40
CA HIS A 170 -2.58 26.27 -8.10
C HIS A 170 -3.90 27.04 -7.91
N TYR A 171 -3.91 28.06 -7.04
CA TYR A 171 -5.08 28.89 -6.75
C TYR A 171 -4.92 30.37 -7.18
N GLU A 172 -3.77 30.76 -7.74
CA GLU A 172 -3.54 32.07 -8.36
C GLU A 172 -3.81 32.13 -9.88
N THR A 173 -4.42 31.09 -10.47
CA THR A 173 -4.86 31.04 -11.88
C THR A 173 -6.33 30.68 -11.99
#